data_AF-A0A269W172-F1
#
_entry.id   AF-A0A269W172-F1
#
_cell.length_a   1.000
_cell.length_b   1.000
_cell.length_c   1.000
_cell.angle_alpha   90.00
_cell.angle_beta   90.00
_cell.angle_gamma   90.00
#
_symmetry.space_group_name_H-M   'P 1'
#
loop_
_entity.id
_entity.type
_entity.pdbx_description
1 polymer ?
#
loop_
_entity_poly.entity_id
_entity_poly.type
_entity_poly.pdbx_seq_one_letter_code
_entity_poly.pdbx_strand_id
1 'polypeptide(L)' 'MTRVELLIDLTTPVEEITAVINIMLQAHPDKQLEILQAVDQNIGEALATLQASEPETDPVSE' A
#
# COMPACT_ATOMS: atom_id res chain seq x y z
N MET A 1 0.00 19.22 17.15
CA MET A 1 0.55 18.10 16.34
C MET A 1 0.20 16.82 17.05
N THR A 2 -0.53 15.92 16.39
CA THR A 2 -0.88 14.61 16.94
C THR A 2 0.21 13.62 16.56
N ARG A 3 0.73 12.86 17.52
CA ARG A 3 1.74 11.82 17.30
C ARG A 3 1.15 10.48 17.69
N VAL A 4 1.29 9.50 16.81
CA VAL A 4 0.85 8.12 17.03
C VAL A 4 2.09 7.22 16.94
N GLU A 5 2.23 6.31 17.89
CA GLU A 5 3.28 5.28 17.90
C GLU A 5 2.60 3.92 17.74
N LEU A 6 3.09 3.11 16.79
CA LEU A 6 2.49 1.83 16.41
C LEU A 6 3.54 0.72 16.55
N LEU A 7 3.12 -0.40 17.13
CA LEU A 7 3.82 -1.68 17.01
C LEU A 7 3.15 -2.43 15.86
N ILE A 8 3.94 -2.88 14.89
CA ILE A 8 3.46 -3.51 13.67
C ILE A 8 3.89 -4.99 13.66
N ASP A 9 2.93 -5.90 13.47
CA ASP A 9 3.20 -7.33 13.30
C ASP A 9 3.52 -7.68 11.84
N LEU A 10 4.80 -7.83 11.53
CA LEU A 10 5.24 -8.16 10.17
C LEU A 10 4.84 -9.56 9.68
N THR A 11 4.24 -10.41 10.54
CA THR A 11 3.71 -11.72 10.12
C THR A 11 2.36 -11.62 9.40
N THR A 12 1.65 -10.48 9.52
CA THR A 12 0.35 -10.22 8.87
C THR A 12 0.34 -8.86 8.14
N PRO A 13 1.21 -8.69 7.13
CA PRO A 13 1.55 -7.38 6.59
C PRO A 13 0.36 -6.65 5.93
N VAL A 14 -0.57 -7.37 5.30
CA VAL A 14 -1.73 -6.75 4.62
C VAL A 14 -2.73 -6.22 5.65
N GLU A 15 -2.98 -6.99 6.69
CA GLU A 15 -3.83 -6.63 7.82
C GLU A 15 -3.29 -5.40 8.54
N GLU A 16 -1.98 -5.40 8.82
CA GLU A 16 -1.30 -4.27 9.46
C GLU A 16 -1.37 -2.99 8.61
N ILE A 17 -1.06 -3.06 7.31
CA ILE A 17 -1.16 -1.91 6.41
C ILE A 17 -2.59 -1.35 6.41
N THR A 18 -3.59 -2.24 6.36
CA THR A 18 -5.01 -1.86 6.40
C THR A 18 -5.36 -1.15 7.71
N ALA A 19 -4.85 -1.63 8.85
CA ALA A 19 -5.06 -1.00 10.15
C ALA A 19 -4.46 0.41 10.19
N VAL A 20 -3.23 0.61 9.68
CA VAL A 20 -2.59 1.93 9.60
C VAL A 20 -3.39 2.90 8.73
N ILE A 21 -3.85 2.45 7.56
CA ILE A 21 -4.70 3.26 6.67
C ILE A 21 -5.96 3.70 7.42
N ASN A 22 -6.65 2.77 8.08
CA ASN A 22 -7.86 3.09 8.84
C ASN A 22 -7.63 4.13 9.95
N ILE A 23 -6.51 4.06 10.66
CA ILE A 23 -6.14 5.08 11.66
C ILE A 23 -5.99 6.45 11.01
N MET A 24 -5.33 6.53 9.85
CA MET A 24 -5.16 7.79 9.11
C MET A 24 -6.49 8.36 8.62
N LEU A 25 -7.41 7.52 8.15
CA LEU A 25 -8.74 7.94 7.71
C LEU A 25 -9.60 8.44 8.86
N GLN A 26 -9.49 7.85 10.05
CA GLN A 26 -10.19 8.34 11.25
C GLN A 26 -9.63 9.67 11.73
N ALA A 27 -8.32 9.88 11.62
CA ALA A 27 -7.67 11.14 11.97
C ALA A 27 -8.00 12.29 11.00
N HIS A 28 -8.41 11.99 9.76
CA HIS A 28 -8.68 12.96 8.70
C HIS A 28 -10.03 12.69 7.99
N PRO A 29 -11.17 12.84 8.69
CA PRO A 29 -12.48 12.49 8.15
C PRO A 29 -12.84 13.27 6.87
N ASP A 30 -12.40 14.53 6.74
CA ASP A 30 -12.70 15.36 5.57
C ASP A 30 -11.82 15.06 4.34
N LYS A 31 -10.82 14.18 4.49
CA LYS A 31 -9.83 13.87 3.44
C LYS A 31 -9.74 12.39 3.09
N GLN A 32 -10.69 11.58 3.56
CA GLN A 32 -10.63 10.12 3.43
C GLN A 32 -10.51 9.67 1.97
N LEU A 33 -11.31 10.25 1.08
CA LEU A 33 -11.28 9.92 -0.34
C LEU A 33 -9.95 10.29 -1.00
N GLU A 34 -9.43 11.49 -0.71
CA GLU A 34 -8.15 11.98 -1.24
C GLU A 34 -6.99 11.06 -0.77
N ILE A 35 -6.99 10.68 0.51
CA ILE A 35 -6.00 9.77 1.08
C ILE A 35 -6.05 8.40 0.38
N LEU A 36 -7.25 7.82 0.23
CA LEU A 36 -7.41 6.51 -0.40
C LEU A 36 -6.99 6.53 -1.88
N GLN A 37 -7.35 7.56 -2.63
CA GLN A 37 -6.93 7.72 -4.03
C GLN A 37 -5.41 7.84 -4.15
N ALA A 38 -4.77 8.62 -3.28
CA ALA A 38 -3.31 8.75 -3.28
C ALA A 38 -2.63 7.41 -2.93
N VAL A 39 -3.14 6.68 -1.94
CA VAL A 39 -2.61 5.37 -1.56
C VAL A 39 -2.76 4.36 -2.69
N ASP A 40 -3.93 4.28 -3.34
CA ASP A 40 -4.19 3.41 -4.49
C ASP A 40 -3.19 3.65 -5.63
N GLN A 41 -3.00 4.92 -6.01
CA GLN A 41 -2.05 5.30 -7.06
C GLN A 41 -0.61 4.86 -6.70
N ASN A 42 -0.15 5.13 -5.47
CA ASN A 42 1.22 4.78 -5.06
C ASN A 42 1.44 3.26 -5.01
N ILE A 43 0.44 2.48 -4.58
CA ILE A 43 0.51 1.02 -4.60
C ILE A 43 0.55 0.51 -6.05
N GLY A 44 -0.29 1.05 -6.93
CA GLY A 44 -0.30 0.72 -8.35
C GLY A 44 1.05 0.96 -9.03
N GLU A 45 1.69 2.10 -8.76
CA GLU A 45 3.03 2.44 -9.27
C GLU A 45 4.12 1.49 -8.74
N ALA A 46 4.05 1.13 -7.45
CA ALA A 46 4.97 0.17 -6.86
C ALA A 46 4.82 -1.22 -7.49
N LEU A 47 3.58 -1.67 -7.71
CA LEU A 47 3.28 -2.92 -8.40
C LEU A 47 3.80 -2.92 -9.83
N ALA A 48 3.54 -1.86 -10.59
CA ALA A 48 4.04 -1.72 -11.96
C ALA A 48 5.58 -1.79 -12.02
N THR A 49 6.25 -1.17 -11.05
CA THR A 49 7.73 -1.21 -10.94
C THR A 49 8.26 -2.61 -10.66
N LEU A 50 7.60 -3.36 -9.78
CA LEU A 50 7.97 -4.74 -9.47
C LEU A 50 7.77 -5.65 -10.69
N GLN A 51 6.63 -5.53 -11.37
CA GLN A 51 6.32 -6.29 -12.57
C GLN A 51 7.27 -5.99 -13.73
N ALA A 52 7.66 -4.72 -13.92
CA ALA A 52 8.64 -4.35 -14.94
C ALA A 52 10.07 -4.87 -14.64
N SER A 53 10.33 -5.25 -13.39
CA SER A 53 11.62 -5.80 -12.95
C SER A 53 11.63 -7.34 -12.93
N GLU A 54 10.48 -7.98 -13.19
CA GLU A 54 10.45 -9.43 -13.40
C GLU A 54 11.05 -9.73 -14.79
N PRO A 55 12.14 -10.50 -14.88
CA PRO A 55 12.67 -10.90 -16.17
C PRO A 55 11.60 -11.71 -16.90
N GLU A 56 11.34 -11.39 -18.18
CA GLU A 56 10.49 -12.19 -19.05
C GLU A 56 10.89 -13.67 -18.91
N THR A 57 10.03 -14.48 -18.30
CA THR A 57 10.10 -15.91 -18.51
C THR A 57 9.71 -16.13 -19.97
N ASP A 58 10.73 -16.29 -20.83
CA ASP A 58 10.61 -16.62 -22.25
C ASP A 58 9.41 -17.57 -22.47
N PRO A 59 8.47 -17.26 -23.39
CA PRO A 59 7.56 -18.29 -23.85
C PRO A 59 8.41 -19.33 -24.57
N VAL A 60 8.39 -20.56 -24.05
CA VAL A 60 8.99 -21.74 -24.66
C VAL A 60 8.72 -21.70 -26.16
N SER A 61 9.76 -21.42 -26.94
CA SER A 61 9.71 -21.51 -28.39
C SER A 61 9.75 -23.01 -28.72
N GLU A 62 8.58 -23.54 -29.11
CA GLU A 62 8.42 -24.90 -29.66
C GLU A 62 8.78 -24.93 -31.14
#